data_AF-A0A6I4V1D5-F1
#
_entry.id   AF-A0A6I4V1D5-F1
#
_cell.length_a   1.000
_cell.length_b   1.000
_cell.length_c   1.000
_cell.angle_alpha   90.00
_cell.angle_beta   90.00
_cell.angle_gamma   90.00
#
_symmetry.space_group_name_H-M   'P 1'
#
loop_
_entity.id
_entity.type
_entity.pdbx_description
1 polymer ?
#
loop_
_entity_poly.entity_id
_entity_poly.type
_entity_poly.pdbx_seq_one_letter_code
_entity_poly.pdbx_strand_id
1 'polypeptide(L)'
;MAFAVDLVQCIAGRAAGRRHLTQLEGSTLKWLKKSGFSVKDDARWAEALTHGSTDEKIDYQRLEFLGDRVLGLTIADWLFHEMDGAEGALAQRLNVLVSKGACADVALKIGVSDHIRLGKQARDDGAAMSSNVLGDVMEALLGASFLDAGFDATQKLIQQMWAEQLGGTAGKSKHPKSALQEWAAGNKRRPPEYRMIDRSGPDHKASFTVRVTVHNVGDAEATASSKQEAETAAAKNFMEKFG
;
A
#
# COMPACT_ATOMS: atom_id res chain seq x y z
N MET A 1 11.01 19.88 -35.84
CA MET A 1 11.61 20.21 -34.53
C MET A 1 10.82 21.35 -33.87
N ALA A 2 9.53 21.15 -33.62
CA ALA A 2 8.62 22.21 -33.12
C ALA A 2 7.48 21.68 -32.23
N PHE A 3 7.62 20.49 -31.65
CA PHE A 3 6.57 19.87 -30.80
C PHE A 3 6.96 19.72 -29.32
N ALA A 4 8.17 20.16 -28.93
CA ALA A 4 8.69 19.96 -27.57
C ALA A 4 8.56 21.19 -26.66
N VAL A 5 8.20 22.37 -27.19
CA VAL A 5 8.15 23.62 -26.40
C VAL A 5 6.77 23.87 -25.78
N ASP A 6 5.73 23.24 -26.30
CA ASP A 6 4.33 23.51 -25.91
C ASP A 6 3.89 22.79 -24.61
N LEU A 7 4.56 21.70 -24.24
CA LEU A 7 4.20 20.94 -23.03
C LEU A 7 4.53 21.70 -21.74
N VAL A 8 5.62 22.50 -21.75
CA VAL A 8 6.07 23.27 -20.57
C VAL A 8 5.15 24.48 -20.33
N GLN A 9 4.63 25.11 -21.39
CA GLN A 9 3.70 26.24 -21.28
C GLN A 9 2.29 25.81 -20.83
N CYS A 10 1.86 24.59 -21.16
CA CYS A 10 0.56 24.07 -20.72
C CYS A 10 0.51 23.78 -19.20
N ILE A 11 1.65 23.45 -18.58
CA ILE A 11 1.76 23.24 -17.12
C ILE A 11 1.66 24.58 -16.36
N ALA A 12 2.23 25.65 -16.91
CA ALA A 12 2.22 26.98 -16.29
C ALA A 12 0.82 27.63 -16.28
N GLY A 13 0.00 27.38 -17.30
CA GLY A 13 -1.33 27.99 -17.46
C GLY A 13 -2.39 27.54 -16.44
N ARG A 14 -2.22 26.39 -15.79
CA ARG A 14 -3.22 25.83 -14.82
C ARG A 14 -3.03 26.31 -13.38
N ALA A 15 -1.94 27.02 -13.07
CA ALA A 15 -1.69 27.55 -11.72
C ALA A 15 -2.63 28.71 -11.34
N ALA A 16 -3.31 29.34 -12.30
CA ALA A 16 -4.05 30.59 -12.08
C ALA A 16 -5.38 30.44 -11.29
N GLY A 17 -5.90 29.22 -11.11
CA GLY A 17 -7.19 28.97 -10.43
C GLY A 17 -7.13 28.66 -8.93
N ARG A 18 -5.94 28.52 -8.33
CA ARG A 18 -5.72 27.99 -6.96
C ARG A 18 -5.83 29.00 -5.81
N ARG A 19 -6.67 30.03 -5.89
CA ARG A 19 -6.60 31.18 -4.95
C ARG A 19 -7.41 31.07 -3.65
N HIS A 20 -7.85 29.88 -3.23
CA HIS A 20 -8.59 29.78 -1.98
C HIS A 20 -8.40 28.47 -1.20
N LEU A 21 -7.19 27.92 -1.18
CA LEU A 21 -6.83 27.01 -0.08
C LEU A 21 -6.07 27.80 0.97
N THR A 22 -6.53 27.69 2.21
CA THR A 22 -5.89 28.28 3.40
C THR A 22 -4.43 27.86 3.51
N GLN A 23 -3.56 28.83 3.76
CA GLN A 23 -2.11 28.66 3.97
C GLN A 23 -1.84 27.49 4.91
N LEU A 24 -0.82 26.67 4.61
CA LEU A 24 -0.42 25.57 5.48
C LEU A 24 -0.04 26.10 6.87
N GLU A 25 -0.48 25.40 7.91
CA GLU A 25 -0.02 25.71 9.26
C GLU A 25 1.49 25.49 9.38
N GLY A 26 2.17 26.32 10.17
CA GLY A 26 3.63 26.24 10.33
C GLY A 26 4.11 24.91 10.93
N SER A 27 3.28 24.27 11.76
CA SER A 27 3.49 22.90 12.27
C SER A 27 3.52 21.88 11.13
N THR A 28 2.52 21.90 10.27
CA THR A 28 2.39 21.01 9.10
C THR A 28 3.53 21.22 8.11
N LEU A 29 3.93 22.46 7.83
CA LEU A 29 5.07 22.72 6.94
C LEU A 29 6.39 22.15 7.49
N LYS A 30 6.61 22.27 8.81
CA LYS A 30 7.79 21.67 9.48
C LYS A 30 7.74 20.15 9.41
N TRP A 31 6.57 19.56 9.64
CA TRP A 31 6.37 18.12 9.54
C TRP A 31 6.66 17.60 8.12
N LEU A 32 6.09 18.20 7.08
CA LEU A 32 6.34 17.81 5.68
C LEU A 32 7.84 17.76 5.38
N LYS A 33 8.58 18.81 5.76
CA LYS A 33 10.03 18.89 5.56
C LYS A 33 10.78 17.82 6.36
N LYS A 34 10.38 17.56 7.61
CA LYS A 34 10.97 16.51 8.45
C LYS A 34 10.74 15.11 7.88
N SER A 35 9.59 14.89 7.25
CA SER A 35 9.23 13.65 6.57
C SER A 35 9.91 13.48 5.20
N GLY A 36 10.77 14.42 4.79
CA GLY A 36 11.57 14.34 3.56
C GLY A 36 10.95 15.01 2.33
N PHE A 37 9.78 15.64 2.46
CA PHE A 37 9.13 16.33 1.35
C PHE A 37 9.75 17.70 1.07
N SER A 38 9.91 18.04 -0.21
CA SER A 38 10.28 19.39 -0.67
C SER A 38 9.02 20.19 -0.95
N VAL A 39 8.65 21.10 -0.05
CA VAL A 39 7.48 21.97 -0.19
C VAL A 39 7.86 23.25 -0.93
N LYS A 40 7.44 23.39 -2.20
CA LYS A 40 7.63 24.60 -3.02
C LYS A 40 6.33 25.39 -3.19
N ASP A 41 5.19 24.70 -3.21
CA ASP A 41 3.86 25.29 -3.40
C ASP A 41 2.92 24.86 -2.27
N ASP A 42 2.81 25.69 -1.24
CA ASP A 42 2.01 25.41 -0.04
C ASP A 42 0.57 25.00 -0.36
N ALA A 43 -0.03 25.56 -1.42
CA ALA A 43 -1.42 25.28 -1.79
C ALA A 43 -1.59 23.82 -2.28
N ARG A 44 -0.60 23.27 -2.99
CA ARG A 44 -0.62 21.87 -3.46
C ARG A 44 -0.54 20.89 -2.30
N TRP A 45 0.23 21.21 -1.27
CA TRP A 45 0.35 20.37 -0.08
C TRP A 45 -0.85 20.52 0.85
N ALA A 46 -1.46 21.70 0.89
CA ALA A 46 -2.78 21.87 1.51
C ALA A 46 -3.86 21.03 0.81
N GLU A 47 -3.88 21.03 -0.53
CA GLU A 47 -4.76 20.17 -1.36
C GLU A 47 -4.57 18.69 -1.00
N ALA A 48 -3.34 18.20 -0.95
CA ALA A 48 -3.02 16.81 -0.61
C ALA A 48 -3.50 16.36 0.78
N LEU A 49 -3.65 17.30 1.72
CA LEU A 49 -4.10 17.04 3.09
C LEU A 49 -5.59 17.33 3.30
N THR A 50 -6.31 17.78 2.27
CA THR A 50 -7.72 18.18 2.38
C THR A 50 -8.65 17.06 1.95
N HIS A 51 -9.40 16.51 2.90
CA HIS A 51 -10.40 15.49 2.63
C HIS A 51 -11.70 16.11 2.09
N GLY A 52 -12.40 15.38 1.22
CA GLY A 52 -13.66 15.82 0.59
C GLY A 52 -14.85 16.01 1.54
N SER A 53 -14.66 15.79 2.85
CA SER A 53 -15.67 16.12 3.88
C SER A 53 -15.61 17.57 4.34
N THR A 54 -14.60 18.32 3.93
CA THR A 54 -14.52 19.77 4.16
C THR A 54 -15.44 20.52 3.20
N ASP A 55 -15.72 21.80 3.49
CA ASP A 55 -16.47 22.68 2.57
C ASP A 55 -15.57 23.27 1.46
N GLU A 56 -14.32 22.80 1.34
CA GLU A 56 -13.37 23.25 0.34
C GLU A 56 -13.72 22.71 -1.05
N LYS A 57 -13.47 23.51 -2.09
CA LYS A 57 -13.75 23.10 -3.48
C LYS A 57 -12.74 22.11 -4.04
N ILE A 58 -11.58 21.99 -3.40
CA ILE A 58 -10.45 21.21 -3.87
C ILE A 58 -10.03 20.27 -2.75
N ASP A 59 -10.01 18.98 -3.03
CA ASP A 59 -9.59 17.91 -2.14
C ASP A 59 -8.42 17.12 -2.75
N TYR A 60 -7.96 16.09 -2.02
CA TYR A 60 -6.79 15.31 -2.40
C TYR A 60 -7.01 14.35 -3.58
N GLN A 61 -8.24 14.11 -4.04
CA GLN A 61 -8.56 12.93 -4.88
C GLN A 61 -7.79 12.90 -6.21
N ARG A 62 -7.53 14.07 -6.80
CA ARG A 62 -6.76 14.15 -8.05
C ARG A 62 -5.27 13.89 -7.84
N LEU A 63 -4.75 14.28 -6.68
CA LEU A 63 -3.37 13.99 -6.30
C LEU A 63 -3.20 12.53 -5.90
N GLU A 64 -4.19 11.96 -5.18
CA GLU A 64 -4.28 10.51 -4.87
C GLU A 64 -4.18 9.70 -6.16
N PHE A 65 -5.05 9.97 -7.13
CA PHE A 65 -5.04 9.29 -8.43
C PHE A 65 -3.66 9.28 -9.07
N LEU A 66 -2.95 10.43 -9.06
CA LEU A 66 -1.61 10.55 -9.64
C LEU A 66 -0.57 9.81 -8.81
N GLY A 67 -0.61 9.97 -7.48
CA GLY A 67 0.32 9.40 -6.55
C GLY A 67 0.30 7.88 -6.51
N ASP A 68 -0.88 7.27 -6.62
CA ASP A 68 -1.05 5.81 -6.78
C ASP A 68 -0.22 5.28 -7.96
N ARG A 69 -0.24 5.96 -9.12
CA ARG A 69 0.54 5.53 -10.29
C ARG A 69 2.04 5.74 -10.11
N VAL A 70 2.44 6.83 -9.44
CA VAL A 70 3.84 7.10 -9.11
C VAL A 70 4.39 6.04 -8.16
N LEU A 71 3.61 5.67 -7.13
CA LEU A 71 3.92 4.59 -6.20
C LEU A 71 4.00 3.25 -6.92
N GLY A 72 2.97 2.90 -7.69
CA GLY A 72 2.89 1.67 -8.47
C GLY A 72 4.09 1.48 -9.39
N LEU A 73 4.46 2.50 -10.18
CA LEU A 73 5.64 2.43 -11.04
C LEU A 73 6.93 2.28 -10.24
N THR A 74 7.09 3.05 -9.16
CA THR A 74 8.29 2.99 -8.31
C THR A 74 8.51 1.61 -7.70
N ILE A 75 7.45 1.01 -7.16
CA ILE A 75 7.52 -0.32 -6.55
C ILE A 75 7.68 -1.40 -7.61
N ALA A 76 7.02 -1.28 -8.77
CA ALA A 76 7.20 -2.23 -9.87
C ALA A 76 8.65 -2.25 -10.39
N ASP A 77 9.24 -1.07 -10.60
CA ASP A 77 10.64 -0.89 -10.99
C ASP A 77 11.60 -1.50 -9.95
N TRP A 78 11.36 -1.23 -8.66
CA TRP A 78 12.14 -1.82 -7.58
C TRP A 78 12.05 -3.35 -7.60
N LEU A 79 10.83 -3.92 -7.62
CA LEU A 79 10.64 -5.37 -7.62
C LEU A 79 11.27 -6.04 -8.84
N PHE A 80 11.21 -5.42 -10.01
CA PHE A 80 11.85 -5.93 -11.22
C PHE A 80 13.37 -6.08 -11.07
N HIS A 81 14.01 -5.17 -10.34
CA HIS A 81 15.47 -5.20 -10.14
C HIS A 81 15.94 -6.07 -8.97
N GLU A 82 15.14 -6.21 -7.91
CA GLU A 82 15.56 -6.91 -6.68
C GLU A 82 15.00 -8.33 -6.53
N MET A 83 13.97 -8.69 -7.29
CA MET A 83 13.35 -10.02 -7.20
C MET A 83 13.50 -10.80 -8.50
N ASP A 84 14.21 -11.92 -8.42
CA ASP A 84 14.13 -12.97 -9.43
C ASP A 84 12.83 -13.76 -9.24
N GLY A 85 11.83 -13.48 -10.07
CA GLY A 85 10.52 -14.13 -9.99
C GLY A 85 9.72 -14.00 -11.28
N ALA A 86 8.78 -14.93 -11.48
CA ALA A 86 7.81 -14.82 -12.57
C ALA A 86 6.89 -13.61 -12.36
N GLU A 87 6.33 -13.09 -13.45
CA GLU A 87 5.41 -11.93 -13.46
C GLU A 87 4.33 -12.02 -12.37
N GLY A 88 3.68 -13.18 -12.21
CA GLY A 88 2.65 -13.37 -11.20
C GLY A 88 3.12 -13.17 -9.76
N ALA A 89 4.37 -13.54 -9.44
CA ALA A 89 4.96 -13.32 -8.12
C ALA A 89 5.27 -11.84 -7.88
N LEU A 90 5.80 -11.15 -8.90
CA LEU A 90 6.04 -9.71 -8.87
C LEU A 90 4.73 -8.94 -8.68
N ALA A 91 3.68 -9.30 -9.44
CA ALA A 91 2.36 -8.68 -9.33
C ALA A 91 1.71 -8.89 -7.96
N GLN A 92 1.81 -10.10 -7.38
CA GLN A 92 1.33 -10.36 -6.02
C GLN A 92 2.07 -9.50 -4.99
N ARG A 93 3.39 -9.39 -5.10
CA ARG A 93 4.19 -8.58 -4.17
C ARG A 93 3.91 -7.09 -4.32
N LEU A 94 3.78 -6.61 -5.56
CA LEU A 94 3.39 -5.24 -5.88
C LEU A 94 2.08 -4.89 -5.19
N ASN A 95 1.03 -5.70 -5.40
CA ASN A 95 -0.30 -5.46 -4.83
C ASN A 95 -0.30 -5.35 -3.30
N VAL A 96 0.59 -6.09 -2.61
CA VAL A 96 0.74 -5.99 -1.15
C VAL A 96 1.35 -4.63 -0.76
N LEU A 97 2.44 -4.25 -1.43
CA LEU A 97 3.23 -3.07 -1.09
C LEU A 97 2.55 -1.75 -1.45
N VAL A 98 1.70 -1.75 -2.47
CA VAL A 98 0.90 -0.58 -2.88
C VAL A 98 -0.54 -0.67 -2.39
N SER A 99 -0.84 -1.62 -1.50
CA SER A 99 -2.18 -1.72 -0.93
C SER A 99 -2.49 -0.49 -0.07
N LYS A 100 -3.77 -0.12 -0.03
CA LYS A 100 -4.30 0.91 0.87
C LYS A 100 -3.85 0.73 2.32
N GLY A 101 -3.77 -0.51 2.80
CA GLY A 101 -3.25 -0.83 4.14
C GLY A 101 -1.76 -0.47 4.28
N ALA A 102 -0.92 -0.86 3.33
CA ALA A 102 0.49 -0.52 3.34
C ALA A 102 0.73 1.00 3.28
N CYS A 103 -0.04 1.71 2.44
CA CYS A 103 -0.03 3.18 2.39
C CYS A 103 -0.42 3.79 3.73
N ALA A 104 -1.49 3.29 4.37
CA ALA A 104 -1.94 3.76 5.67
C ALA A 104 -0.91 3.52 6.79
N ASP A 105 -0.22 2.38 6.77
CA ASP A 105 0.85 2.08 7.73
C ASP A 105 2.01 3.09 7.62
N VAL A 106 2.42 3.42 6.39
CA VAL A 106 3.43 4.47 6.16
C VAL A 106 2.90 5.83 6.62
N ALA A 107 1.66 6.16 6.29
CA ALA A 107 1.02 7.42 6.68
C ALA A 107 1.02 7.60 8.21
N LEU A 108 0.62 6.57 8.95
CA LEU A 108 0.63 6.58 10.42
C LEU A 108 2.04 6.72 10.96
N LYS A 109 2.99 5.98 10.39
CA LYS A 109 4.39 6.01 10.85
C LYS A 109 5.02 7.40 10.72
N ILE A 110 4.70 8.12 9.64
CA ILE A 110 5.20 9.49 9.47
C ILE A 110 4.33 10.53 10.19
N GLY A 111 3.18 10.16 10.77
CA GLY A 111 2.32 11.06 11.54
C GLY A 111 1.31 11.87 10.71
N VAL A 112 0.85 11.34 9.57
CA VAL A 112 -0.11 12.04 8.69
C VAL A 112 -1.40 12.43 9.42
N SER A 113 -1.88 11.59 10.33
CA SER A 113 -3.17 11.74 11.03
C SER A 113 -3.38 13.12 11.67
N ASP A 114 -2.31 13.73 12.17
CA ASP A 114 -2.35 15.00 12.91
C ASP A 114 -2.44 16.21 11.98
N HIS A 115 -2.30 16.00 10.67
CA HIS A 115 -2.21 17.05 9.66
C HIS A 115 -3.34 17.01 8.64
N ILE A 116 -4.21 15.99 8.68
CA ILE A 116 -5.35 15.87 7.76
C ILE A 116 -6.40 16.93 8.09
N ARG A 117 -6.84 17.66 7.06
CA ARG A 117 -7.96 18.60 7.14
C ARG A 117 -9.25 17.85 6.84
N LEU A 118 -10.07 17.71 7.86
CA LEU A 118 -11.34 16.99 7.83
C LEU A 118 -12.48 17.94 8.18
N GLY A 119 -13.68 17.74 7.62
CA GLY A 119 -14.90 18.38 8.10
C GLY A 119 -15.28 17.88 9.50
N LYS A 120 -16.17 18.62 10.20
CA LYS A 120 -16.53 18.33 11.60
C LYS A 120 -17.01 16.88 11.80
N GLN A 121 -17.99 16.44 11.01
CA GLN A 121 -18.57 15.11 11.14
C GLN A 121 -17.51 14.00 10.94
N ALA A 122 -16.68 14.11 9.90
CA ALA A 122 -15.63 13.12 9.64
C ALA A 122 -14.59 13.05 10.75
N ARG A 123 -14.26 14.19 11.40
CA ARG A 123 -13.38 14.18 12.58
C ARG A 123 -14.02 13.43 13.74
N ASP A 124 -15.29 13.72 14.01
CA ASP A 124 -16.04 13.09 15.10
C ASP A 124 -16.20 11.58 14.88
N ASP A 125 -16.29 11.14 13.61
CA ASP A 125 -16.34 9.73 13.21
C ASP A 125 -14.95 9.05 13.18
N GLY A 126 -13.88 9.75 13.54
CA GLY A 126 -12.53 9.18 13.64
C GLY A 126 -11.81 9.00 12.30
N ALA A 127 -12.20 9.72 11.25
CA ALA A 127 -11.62 9.60 9.91
C ALA A 127 -10.09 9.82 9.87
N ALA A 128 -9.53 10.59 10.80
CA ALA A 128 -8.08 10.82 10.91
C ALA A 128 -7.27 9.54 11.17
N MET A 129 -7.91 8.50 11.72
CA MET A 129 -7.30 7.19 12.00
C MET A 129 -7.80 6.09 11.06
N SER A 130 -8.66 6.44 10.09
CA SER A 130 -9.18 5.47 9.13
C SER A 130 -8.09 5.08 8.14
N SER A 131 -7.82 3.78 8.00
CA SER A 131 -6.87 3.28 6.99
C SER A 131 -7.26 3.70 5.58
N ASN A 132 -8.55 3.92 5.30
CA ASN A 132 -8.97 4.41 4.00
C ASN A 132 -8.46 5.82 3.74
N VAL A 133 -8.70 6.74 4.68
CA VAL A 133 -8.30 8.14 4.53
C VAL A 133 -6.77 8.28 4.58
N LEU A 134 -6.12 7.56 5.48
CA LEU A 134 -4.66 7.59 5.63
C LEU A 134 -3.96 7.09 4.37
N GLY A 135 -4.46 5.99 3.76
CA GLY A 135 -3.93 5.48 2.50
C GLY A 135 -4.07 6.49 1.36
N ASP A 136 -5.27 7.04 1.17
CA ASP A 136 -5.55 7.99 0.09
C ASP A 136 -4.72 9.28 0.24
N VAL A 137 -4.60 9.80 1.48
CA VAL A 137 -3.78 10.98 1.76
C VAL A 137 -2.29 10.69 1.53
N MET A 138 -1.80 9.50 1.87
CA MET A 138 -0.41 9.13 1.59
C MET A 138 -0.12 9.15 0.10
N GLU A 139 -1.01 8.55 -0.72
CA GLU A 139 -0.91 8.62 -2.18
C GLU A 139 -0.96 10.07 -2.66
N ALA A 140 -1.86 10.88 -2.13
CA ALA A 140 -1.94 12.30 -2.49
C ALA A 140 -0.66 13.09 -2.17
N LEU A 141 0.01 12.80 -1.05
CA LEU A 141 1.30 13.40 -0.71
C LEU A 141 2.40 12.99 -1.71
N LEU A 142 2.37 11.76 -2.21
CA LEU A 142 3.26 11.31 -3.29
C LEU A 142 2.95 12.01 -4.61
N GLY A 143 1.66 12.19 -4.94
CA GLY A 143 1.22 12.98 -6.09
C GLY A 143 1.66 14.44 -6.00
N ALA A 144 1.57 15.04 -4.81
CA ALA A 144 2.07 16.39 -4.55
C ALA A 144 3.60 16.47 -4.72
N SER A 145 4.33 15.51 -4.15
CA SER A 145 5.78 15.39 -4.29
C SER A 145 6.20 15.31 -5.75
N PHE A 146 5.53 14.47 -6.55
CA PHE A 146 5.83 14.32 -7.97
C PHE A 146 5.69 15.64 -8.74
N LEU A 147 4.64 16.42 -8.46
CA LEU A 147 4.42 17.70 -9.12
C LEU A 147 5.39 18.80 -8.63
N ASP A 148 5.84 18.76 -7.38
CA ASP A 148 6.77 19.76 -6.81
C ASP A 148 8.25 19.45 -7.12
N ALA A 149 8.63 18.18 -7.09
CA ALA A 149 10.02 17.74 -7.09
C ALA A 149 10.40 16.85 -8.29
N GLY A 150 9.42 16.34 -9.04
CA GLY A 150 9.64 15.43 -10.18
C GLY A 150 9.83 13.97 -9.76
N PHE A 151 9.80 13.07 -10.75
CA PHE A 151 9.79 11.63 -10.53
C PHE A 151 11.00 11.12 -9.72
N ASP A 152 12.23 11.43 -10.13
CA ASP A 152 13.44 10.88 -9.49
C ASP A 152 13.54 11.21 -7.99
N ALA A 153 13.11 12.42 -7.60
CA ALA A 153 13.11 12.83 -6.20
C ALA A 153 12.03 12.08 -5.41
N THR A 154 10.82 11.96 -5.97
CA THR A 154 9.71 11.22 -5.36
C THR A 154 10.01 9.72 -5.28
N GLN A 155 10.64 9.13 -6.30
CA GLN A 155 11.05 7.73 -6.33
C GLN A 155 11.99 7.41 -5.16
N LYS A 156 13.03 8.22 -4.96
CA LYS A 156 13.97 8.06 -3.83
C LYS A 156 13.28 8.17 -2.47
N LEU A 157 12.31 9.09 -2.35
CA LEU A 157 11.56 9.26 -1.12
C LEU A 157 10.67 8.04 -0.82
N ILE A 158 9.93 7.55 -1.83
CA ILE A 158 9.15 6.32 -1.73
C ILE A 158 10.06 5.18 -1.32
N GLN A 159 11.23 5.07 -1.95
CA GLN A 159 12.18 4.00 -1.65
C GLN A 159 12.59 3.98 -0.18
N GLN A 160 12.85 5.16 0.39
CA GLN A 160 13.19 5.32 1.81
C GLN A 160 12.02 5.00 2.74
N MET A 161 10.81 5.48 2.42
CA MET A 161 9.61 5.27 3.23
C MET A 161 9.16 3.80 3.26
N TRP A 162 9.27 3.10 2.12
CA TRP A 162 8.91 1.69 1.98
C TRP A 162 10.04 0.72 2.34
N ALA A 163 11.23 1.22 2.68
CA ALA A 163 12.42 0.40 2.93
C ALA A 163 12.22 -0.70 3.98
N GLU A 164 11.42 -0.47 5.03
CA GLU A 164 11.13 -1.51 6.03
C GLU A 164 10.15 -2.56 5.53
N GLN A 165 9.15 -2.17 4.74
CA GLN A 165 8.18 -3.10 4.14
C GLN A 165 8.85 -3.98 3.08
N LEU A 166 9.93 -3.49 2.50
CA LEU A 166 10.74 -4.15 1.48
C LEU A 166 11.94 -4.94 2.05
N GLY A 167 12.63 -4.39 3.04
CA GLY A 167 13.72 -5.03 3.78
C GLY A 167 13.24 -6.03 4.81
N GLY A 168 11.98 -5.93 5.22
CA GLY A 168 11.27 -6.94 5.98
C GLY A 168 11.17 -8.23 5.18
N THR A 169 11.62 -9.33 5.78
CA THR A 169 11.34 -10.70 5.35
C THR A 169 9.85 -11.01 5.14
N ALA A 170 8.93 -10.06 5.40
CA ALA A 170 7.55 -10.05 4.95
C ALA A 170 7.39 -10.19 3.42
N GLY A 171 8.45 -9.97 2.62
CA GLY A 171 8.52 -10.34 1.20
C GLY A 171 9.26 -11.63 0.89
N LYS A 172 10.00 -12.17 1.85
CA LYS A 172 10.68 -13.47 1.75
C LYS A 172 9.80 -14.63 2.24
N SER A 173 8.75 -14.37 3.00
CA SER A 173 7.70 -15.37 3.16
C SER A 173 6.84 -15.35 1.90
N LYS A 174 7.21 -16.15 0.89
CA LYS A 174 6.26 -16.59 -0.13
C LYS A 174 4.96 -16.97 0.57
N HIS A 175 3.82 -16.51 0.06
CA HIS A 175 2.52 -16.85 0.66
C HIS A 175 2.50 -18.36 0.94
N PRO A 176 2.18 -18.83 2.16
CA PRO A 176 2.45 -20.21 2.57
C PRO A 176 1.94 -21.28 1.60
N LYS A 177 0.80 -21.04 0.94
CA LYS A 177 0.28 -21.95 -0.11
C LYS A 177 1.17 -22.01 -1.35
N SER A 178 1.66 -20.86 -1.82
CA SER A 178 2.56 -20.77 -2.97
C SER A 178 3.93 -21.35 -2.63
N ALA A 179 4.44 -21.06 -1.42
CA ALA A 179 5.68 -21.64 -0.90
C ALA A 179 5.60 -23.17 -0.88
N LEU A 180 4.50 -23.73 -0.36
CA LEU A 180 4.28 -25.16 -0.29
C LEU A 180 4.10 -25.80 -1.68
N GLN A 181 3.42 -25.13 -2.61
CA GLN A 181 3.24 -25.61 -3.98
C GLN A 181 4.57 -25.69 -4.73
N GLU A 182 5.41 -24.66 -4.59
CA GLU A 182 6.74 -24.64 -5.21
C GLU A 182 7.70 -25.64 -4.54
N TRP A 183 7.66 -25.76 -3.21
CA TRP A 183 8.41 -26.78 -2.49
C TRP A 183 8.03 -28.19 -2.98
N ALA A 184 6.73 -28.45 -3.14
CA ALA A 184 6.25 -29.72 -3.68
C ALA A 184 6.75 -29.95 -5.11
N ALA A 185 6.66 -28.95 -5.99
CA ALA A 185 7.14 -29.03 -7.37
C ALA A 185 8.66 -29.25 -7.45
N GLY A 186 9.46 -28.50 -6.68
CA GLY A 186 10.91 -28.62 -6.60
C GLY A 186 11.38 -29.98 -6.09
N ASN A 187 10.60 -30.60 -5.19
CA ASN A 187 10.83 -31.95 -4.69
C ASN A 187 10.17 -33.06 -5.54
N LYS A 188 9.68 -32.73 -6.75
CA LYS A 188 8.98 -33.67 -7.66
C LYS A 188 7.81 -34.41 -7.01
N ARG A 189 7.07 -33.72 -6.13
CA ARG A 189 5.90 -34.22 -5.42
C ARG A 189 4.61 -33.78 -6.14
N ARG A 190 3.50 -34.45 -5.79
CA ARG A 190 2.18 -33.99 -6.21
C ARG A 190 1.83 -32.65 -5.53
N PRO A 191 1.01 -31.81 -6.16
CA PRO A 191 0.54 -30.57 -5.55
C PRO A 191 -0.14 -30.81 -4.19
N PRO A 192 -0.09 -29.85 -3.26
CA PRO A 192 -0.76 -29.95 -1.97
C PRO A 192 -2.29 -29.99 -2.13
N GLU A 193 -2.94 -30.89 -1.41
CA GLU A 193 -4.40 -31.02 -1.38
C GLU A 193 -4.96 -30.44 -0.07
N TYR A 194 -5.94 -29.54 -0.17
CA TYR A 194 -6.60 -28.93 0.98
C TYR A 194 -7.99 -29.51 1.18
N ARG A 195 -8.33 -29.87 2.42
CA ARG A 195 -9.66 -30.37 2.78
C ARG A 195 -10.15 -29.67 4.05
N MET A 196 -11.38 -29.15 4.01
CA MET A 196 -12.07 -28.71 5.22
C MET A 196 -12.49 -29.94 6.01
N ILE A 197 -12.08 -29.99 7.28
CA ILE A 197 -12.32 -31.14 8.16
C ILE A 197 -13.37 -30.83 9.21
N ASP A 198 -13.45 -29.57 9.65
CA ASP A 198 -14.47 -29.13 10.59
C ASP A 198 -14.88 -27.68 10.32
N ARG A 199 -16.13 -27.36 10.68
CA ARG A 199 -16.65 -26.01 10.77
C ARG A 199 -17.52 -25.94 12.03
N SER A 200 -17.14 -25.06 12.95
CA SER A 200 -17.82 -24.91 14.23
C SER A 200 -18.10 -23.44 14.55
N GLY A 201 -18.99 -23.20 15.51
CA GLY A 201 -19.39 -21.85 15.92
C GLY A 201 -20.56 -21.25 15.12
N PRO A 202 -21.21 -20.19 15.65
CA PRO A 202 -22.31 -19.50 14.97
C PRO A 202 -21.79 -18.73 13.75
N ASP A 203 -22.64 -18.39 12.78
CA ASP A 203 -22.21 -17.78 11.50
C ASP A 203 -21.37 -16.51 11.66
N HIS A 204 -21.67 -15.69 12.67
CA HIS A 204 -20.92 -14.45 12.98
C HIS A 204 -19.61 -14.69 13.74
N LYS A 205 -19.29 -15.94 14.08
CA LYS A 205 -18.08 -16.37 14.79
C LYS A 205 -17.67 -17.80 14.38
N ALA A 206 -17.80 -18.09 13.09
CA ALA A 206 -17.48 -19.39 12.55
C ALA A 206 -15.96 -19.64 12.60
N SER A 207 -15.57 -20.85 12.96
CA SER A 207 -14.21 -21.37 12.95
C SER A 207 -14.13 -22.49 11.93
N PHE A 208 -13.13 -22.44 11.06
CA PHE A 208 -12.91 -23.38 9.97
C PHE A 208 -11.60 -24.11 10.22
N THR A 209 -11.65 -25.44 10.30
CA THR A 209 -10.46 -26.28 10.40
C THR A 209 -10.17 -26.91 9.06
N VAL A 210 -8.94 -26.74 8.58
CA VAL A 210 -8.49 -27.22 7.29
C VAL A 210 -7.23 -28.06 7.46
N ARG A 211 -7.18 -29.19 6.74
CA ARG A 211 -5.97 -30.01 6.56
C ARG A 211 -5.36 -29.75 5.19
N VAL A 212 -4.04 -29.64 5.15
CA VAL A 212 -3.25 -29.73 3.92
C VAL A 212 -2.46 -31.04 3.91
N THR A 213 -2.47 -31.74 2.78
CA THR A 213 -1.76 -33.01 2.59
C THR A 213 -0.84 -32.92 1.37
N VAL A 214 0.39 -33.42 1.48
CA VAL A 214 1.26 -33.67 0.32
C VAL A 214 1.54 -35.17 0.25
N HIS A 215 1.22 -35.76 -0.90
CA HIS A 215 1.31 -37.21 -1.10
C HIS A 215 2.73 -37.74 -0.85
N ASN A 216 2.85 -38.82 -0.08
CA ASN A 216 4.12 -39.41 0.37
C ASN A 216 5.05 -38.46 1.14
N VAL A 217 4.49 -37.47 1.82
CA VAL A 217 5.23 -36.59 2.75
C VAL A 217 4.52 -36.53 4.11
N GLY A 218 3.24 -36.13 4.13
CA GLY A 218 2.48 -36.00 5.37
C GLY A 218 1.29 -35.05 5.24
N ASP A 219 0.83 -34.55 6.39
CA ASP A 219 -0.24 -33.57 6.50
C ASP A 219 -0.07 -32.64 7.72
N ALA A 220 -0.72 -31.48 7.66
CA ALA A 220 -0.80 -30.49 8.72
C ALA A 220 -2.17 -29.80 8.72
N GLU A 221 -2.56 -29.25 9.86
CA GLU A 221 -3.87 -28.62 10.06
C GLU A 221 -3.76 -27.24 10.67
N ALA A 222 -4.77 -26.41 10.41
CA ALA A 222 -4.98 -25.17 11.14
C ALA A 222 -6.46 -24.78 11.19
N THR A 223 -6.80 -23.99 12.20
CA THR A 223 -8.14 -23.44 12.41
C THR A 223 -8.10 -21.91 12.33
N ALA A 224 -9.02 -21.29 11.61
CA ALA A 224 -9.13 -19.83 11.51
C ALA A 224 -10.58 -19.36 11.31
N SER A 225 -10.80 -18.05 11.36
CA SER A 225 -12.10 -17.40 11.18
C SER A 225 -12.64 -17.45 9.76
N SER A 226 -11.80 -17.76 8.77
CA SER A 226 -12.23 -18.00 7.39
C SER A 226 -11.55 -19.24 6.82
N LYS A 227 -12.20 -19.89 5.84
CA LYS A 227 -11.62 -21.04 5.13
C LYS A 227 -10.26 -20.69 4.51
N GLN A 228 -10.13 -19.50 3.94
CA GLN A 228 -8.93 -19.07 3.25
C GLN A 228 -7.75 -18.87 4.22
N GLU A 229 -8.00 -18.25 5.38
CA GLU A 229 -7.01 -18.13 6.46
C GLU A 229 -6.60 -19.50 7.01
N ALA A 230 -7.56 -20.40 7.21
CA ALA A 230 -7.29 -21.74 7.72
C ALA A 230 -6.42 -22.55 6.75
N GLU A 231 -6.68 -22.47 5.45
CA GLU A 231 -5.82 -23.06 4.42
C GLU A 231 -4.42 -22.44 4.42
N THR A 232 -4.29 -21.11 4.57
CA THR A 232 -2.98 -20.43 4.61
C THR A 232 -2.18 -20.83 5.85
N ALA A 233 -2.83 -20.90 7.02
CA ALA A 233 -2.21 -21.35 8.25
C ALA A 233 -1.81 -22.84 8.20
N ALA A 234 -2.64 -23.70 7.60
CA ALA A 234 -2.33 -25.12 7.42
C ALA A 234 -1.08 -25.30 6.53
N ALA A 235 -0.99 -24.54 5.44
CA ALA A 235 0.18 -24.54 4.57
C ALA A 235 1.46 -24.08 5.29
N LYS A 236 1.35 -23.07 6.16
CA LYS A 236 2.46 -22.61 7.01
C LYS A 236 2.91 -23.71 7.96
N ASN A 237 1.97 -24.33 8.70
CA ASN A 237 2.25 -25.42 9.63
C ASN A 237 2.90 -26.62 8.93
N PHE A 238 2.49 -26.92 7.69
CA PHE A 238 3.12 -27.97 6.88
C PHE A 238 4.58 -27.64 6.58
N MET A 239 4.85 -26.43 6.08
CA MET A 239 6.20 -25.98 5.76
C MET A 239 7.10 -25.92 6.99
N GLU A 240 6.57 -25.58 8.17
CA GLU A 240 7.36 -25.64 9.41
C GLU A 240 7.70 -27.07 9.84
N LYS A 241 6.84 -28.04 9.51
CA LYS A 241 7.00 -29.44 9.91
C LYS A 241 7.80 -30.28 8.92
N PHE A 242 7.71 -29.97 7.62
CA PHE A 242 8.25 -30.79 6.53
C PHE A 242 9.05 -30.01 5.48
N GLY A 243 9.04 -28.67 5.55
CA GLY A 243 9.66 -27.78 4.56
C GLY A 243 11.17 -27.75 4.60
#